data_AF-A0A9E3J962-F1
#
_entry.id   AF-A0A9E3J962-F1
#
_cell.length_a   1.000
_cell.length_b   1.000
_cell.length_c   1.000
_cell.angle_alpha   90.00
_cell.angle_beta   90.00
_cell.angle_gamma   90.00
#
_symmetry.space_group_name_H-M   'P 1'
#
loop_
_entity.id
_entity.type
_entity.pdbx_description
1 polymer ?
#
loop_
_entity_poly.entity_id
_entity_poly.type
_entity_poly.pdbx_seq_one_letter_code
_entity_poly.pdbx_strand_id
1 'polypeptide(L)'
;MAGRTYRRRKNITITSLLLLVLATILGPTPSSAATDWWTPTARPTPDAQVNVTGAPFTGTNSAGEVKGFIDAHNHLFSNEAFGGRLICGKVFSEAGVADALKDCPEHYPDGSLALFDYITHGGDGKHDPTGWPTFKDWPAYDSMTHQADYYAWVERAWRGGQRVLVNDLVTNGMICSIYPFKDRSCDEMTSIRLQARMTYDLQAFVDKMYGGTGKGWFRIVTDSAQARQVIQQGKLAVVLGVETSEPFGCKQILDIGQCSKADIDKGLDELYGLGVRSMFLCHKFDNALCGVRFDEGGLGTAINVGQFLSTGTFWKTETCKGPQHDNP
;
A
#
# COMPACT_ATOMS: atom_id res chain seq x y z
N MET A 1 2.43 60.92 -73.72
CA MET A 1 1.70 59.76 -73.17
C MET A 1 2.65 58.98 -72.27
N ALA A 2 2.46 58.99 -70.95
CA ALA A 2 3.26 58.16 -70.03
C ALA A 2 2.47 57.90 -68.73
N GLY A 3 1.67 56.83 -68.72
CA GLY A 3 0.93 56.35 -67.56
C GLY A 3 1.70 55.28 -66.81
N ARG A 4 2.08 55.58 -65.56
CA ARG A 4 2.90 54.74 -64.67
C ARG A 4 2.21 53.42 -64.27
N THR A 5 2.96 52.33 -64.39
CA THR A 5 2.69 50.97 -63.91
C THR A 5 2.75 50.87 -62.38
N TYR A 6 1.65 51.15 -61.68
CA TYR A 6 1.58 51.01 -60.21
C TYR A 6 0.82 49.74 -59.74
N ARG A 7 0.18 49.00 -60.65
CA ARG A 7 -0.72 47.88 -60.30
C ARG A 7 -0.02 46.55 -60.00
N ARG A 8 1.21 46.34 -60.49
CA ARG A 8 1.88 45.01 -60.45
C ARG A 8 2.55 44.70 -59.10
N ARG A 9 2.95 45.71 -58.32
CA ARG A 9 3.64 45.50 -57.03
C ARG A 9 2.70 45.10 -55.89
N LYS A 10 1.47 45.62 -55.85
CA LYS A 10 0.48 45.32 -54.78
C LYS A 10 0.10 43.84 -54.72
N ASN A 11 -0.01 43.19 -55.88
CA ASN A 11 -0.43 41.78 -55.94
C ASN A 11 0.65 40.83 -55.42
N ILE A 12 1.93 41.16 -55.63
CA ILE A 12 3.05 40.33 -55.14
C ILE A 12 3.10 40.38 -53.61
N THR A 13 2.95 41.57 -53.01
CA THR A 13 2.99 41.73 -51.55
C THR A 13 1.84 41.00 -50.85
N ILE A 14 0.63 41.05 -51.42
CA ILE A 14 -0.54 40.35 -50.87
C ILE A 14 -0.38 38.83 -50.96
N THR A 15 0.15 38.32 -52.08
CA THR A 15 0.35 36.87 -52.26
C THR A 15 1.46 36.34 -51.34
N SER A 16 2.53 37.11 -51.12
CA SER A 16 3.61 36.75 -50.19
C SER A 16 3.14 36.79 -48.72
N LEU A 17 2.29 37.75 -48.33
CA LEU A 17 1.69 37.80 -47.01
C LEU A 17 0.73 36.62 -46.76
N LEU A 18 -0.07 36.24 -47.76
CA LEU A 18 -0.94 35.07 -47.69
C LEU A 18 -0.15 33.76 -47.56
N LEU A 19 0.96 33.61 -48.29
CA LEU A 19 1.84 32.44 -48.18
C LEU A 19 2.57 32.36 -46.83
N LEU A 20 2.98 33.49 -46.25
CA LEU A 20 3.57 33.52 -44.90
C LEU A 20 2.54 33.16 -43.81
N VAL A 21 1.30 33.65 -43.94
CA VAL A 21 0.22 33.32 -42.99
C VAL A 21 -0.21 31.85 -43.14
N LEU A 22 -0.20 31.29 -44.35
CA LEU A 22 -0.48 29.87 -44.54
C LEU A 22 0.62 28.97 -43.95
N ALA A 23 1.88 29.40 -44.04
CA ALA A 23 3.03 28.68 -43.48
C ALA A 23 3.06 28.70 -41.94
N THR A 24 2.49 29.73 -41.29
CA THR A 24 2.36 29.76 -39.82
C THR A 24 1.16 28.96 -39.32
N ILE A 25 0.14 28.72 -40.15
CA ILE A 25 -1.04 27.89 -39.81
C ILE A 25 -0.77 26.39 -40.08
N LEU A 26 0.12 26.08 -41.02
CA LEU A 26 0.48 24.70 -41.42
C LEU A 26 1.88 24.26 -40.95
N GLY A 27 2.54 25.04 -40.08
CA GLY A 27 3.77 24.61 -39.44
C GLY A 27 3.52 23.30 -38.66
N PRO A 28 4.48 22.35 -38.65
CA PRO A 28 4.31 21.12 -37.89
C PRO A 28 4.03 21.49 -36.44
N THR A 29 2.81 21.19 -35.97
CA THR A 29 2.50 21.21 -34.54
C THR A 29 3.55 20.34 -33.87
N PRO A 30 4.27 20.81 -32.84
CA PRO A 30 5.19 19.95 -32.11
C PRO A 30 4.39 18.74 -31.66
N SER A 31 4.69 17.59 -32.25
CA SER A 31 4.13 16.33 -31.83
C SER A 31 4.61 16.16 -30.40
N SER A 32 3.76 16.43 -29.42
CA SER A 32 4.03 15.98 -28.06
C SER A 32 4.13 14.48 -28.19
N ALA A 33 5.35 13.93 -28.10
CA ALA A 33 5.55 12.50 -28.00
C ALA A 33 4.57 12.02 -26.94
N ALA A 34 3.67 11.10 -27.30
CA ALA A 34 2.75 10.54 -26.34
C ALA A 34 3.61 10.00 -25.20
N THR A 35 3.46 10.58 -24.01
CA THR A 35 4.15 10.06 -22.83
C THR A 35 3.70 8.62 -22.66
N ASP A 36 4.66 7.72 -22.50
CA ASP A 36 4.37 6.32 -22.29
C ASP A 36 3.30 6.16 -21.19
N TRP A 37 2.33 5.28 -21.37
CA TRP A 37 1.16 5.19 -20.47
C TRP A 37 1.55 4.85 -19.02
N TRP A 38 2.72 4.26 -18.81
CA TRP A 38 3.29 3.93 -17.50
C TRP A 38 4.12 5.08 -16.88
N THR A 39 4.13 6.26 -17.50
CA THR A 39 4.78 7.45 -16.96
C THR A 39 3.73 8.36 -16.34
N PRO A 40 3.83 8.73 -15.06
CA PRO A 40 2.89 9.63 -14.42
C PRO A 40 3.01 11.04 -15.00
N THR A 41 1.89 11.73 -15.15
CA THR A 41 1.81 13.11 -15.65
C THR A 41 1.75 14.14 -14.54
N ALA A 42 1.40 13.74 -13.31
CA ALA A 42 1.18 14.63 -12.18
C ALA A 42 1.69 14.07 -10.84
N ARG A 43 2.96 13.69 -10.76
CA ARG A 43 3.60 13.25 -9.50
C ARG A 43 3.70 14.42 -8.51
N PRO A 44 3.53 14.19 -7.18
CA PRO A 44 3.90 15.18 -6.18
C PRO A 44 5.35 15.67 -6.36
N THR A 45 5.64 16.90 -5.93
CA THR A 45 7.00 17.46 -6.02
C THR A 45 7.31 18.30 -4.78
N PRO A 46 8.41 18.02 -4.05
CA PRO A 46 9.37 16.94 -4.27
C PRO A 46 8.79 15.55 -3.94
N ASP A 47 9.36 14.51 -4.54
CA ASP A 47 8.93 13.12 -4.28
C ASP A 47 10.04 12.10 -4.51
N ALA A 48 9.86 10.89 -3.98
CA ALA A 48 10.78 9.78 -4.18
C ALA A 48 10.81 9.36 -5.66
N GLN A 49 12.01 9.19 -6.21
CA GLN A 49 12.18 8.70 -7.58
C GLN A 49 11.95 7.17 -7.65
N VAL A 50 11.28 6.72 -8.69
CA VAL A 50 11.07 5.28 -8.94
C VAL A 50 12.37 4.60 -9.39
N ASN A 51 13.26 5.31 -10.11
CA ASN A 51 14.57 4.81 -10.54
C ASN A 51 14.54 3.49 -11.35
N VAL A 52 13.55 3.35 -12.24
CA VAL A 52 13.45 2.23 -13.18
C VAL A 52 13.32 2.78 -14.60
N THR A 53 13.84 2.08 -15.60
CA THR A 53 13.69 2.41 -17.03
C THR A 53 12.95 1.29 -17.77
N GLY A 54 12.36 1.59 -18.93
CA GLY A 54 11.64 0.61 -19.75
C GLY A 54 10.17 0.40 -19.37
N ALA A 55 9.44 -0.21 -20.30
CA ALA A 55 8.02 -0.50 -20.19
C ALA A 55 7.75 -1.70 -19.27
N PRO A 56 6.67 -1.69 -18.46
CA PRO A 56 6.21 -2.89 -17.79
C PRO A 56 5.72 -3.92 -18.83
N PHE A 57 5.93 -5.21 -18.58
CA PHE A 57 5.36 -6.29 -19.39
C PHE A 57 3.83 -6.12 -19.53
N THR A 58 3.34 -6.25 -20.76
CA THR A 58 1.91 -6.29 -21.13
C THR A 58 1.64 -7.52 -21.99
N GLY A 59 0.38 -7.93 -22.09
CA GLY A 59 -0.04 -9.05 -22.92
C GLY A 59 0.14 -10.42 -22.24
N THR A 60 0.33 -11.45 -23.06
CA THR A 60 0.49 -12.84 -22.66
C THR A 60 1.62 -13.50 -23.45
N ASN A 61 2.12 -14.62 -22.97
CA ASN A 61 3.03 -15.47 -23.75
C ASN A 61 2.26 -16.23 -24.86
N SER A 62 2.97 -17.05 -25.64
CA SER A 62 2.37 -17.84 -26.73
C SER A 62 1.33 -18.88 -26.27
N ALA A 63 1.28 -19.20 -24.98
CA ALA A 63 0.28 -20.08 -24.38
C ALA A 63 -0.92 -19.31 -23.79
N GLY A 64 -0.95 -17.99 -23.91
CA GLY A 64 -2.01 -17.15 -23.33
C GLY A 64 -1.82 -16.88 -21.83
N GLU A 65 -0.63 -17.11 -21.28
CA GLU A 65 -0.33 -16.92 -19.86
C GLU A 65 0.28 -15.55 -19.60
N VAL A 66 -0.08 -14.97 -18.44
CA VAL A 66 0.58 -13.78 -17.92
C VAL A 66 1.84 -14.15 -17.14
N LYS A 67 2.84 -13.25 -17.08
CA LYS A 67 4.14 -13.49 -16.42
C LYS A 67 4.49 -12.38 -15.42
N GLY A 68 5.06 -12.78 -14.28
CA GLY A 68 5.56 -11.89 -13.23
C GLY A 68 5.77 -12.65 -11.92
N PHE A 69 6.07 -11.93 -10.84
CA PHE A 69 6.08 -12.50 -9.49
C PHE A 69 4.90 -12.00 -8.66
N ILE A 70 4.63 -12.74 -7.59
CA ILE A 70 3.56 -12.49 -6.63
C ILE A 70 4.23 -12.05 -5.33
N ASP A 71 3.79 -10.90 -4.82
CA ASP A 71 3.94 -10.57 -3.41
C ASP A 71 2.66 -11.02 -2.70
N ALA A 72 2.79 -12.07 -1.90
CA ALA A 72 1.65 -12.80 -1.35
C ALA A 72 1.25 -12.32 0.06
N HIS A 73 1.98 -11.37 0.65
CA HIS A 73 1.77 -10.92 2.02
C HIS A 73 2.38 -9.54 2.23
N ASN A 74 1.55 -8.50 2.37
CA ASN A 74 1.99 -7.13 2.58
C ASN A 74 0.93 -6.34 3.37
N HIS A 75 1.31 -5.24 4.02
CA HIS A 75 0.44 -4.41 4.87
C HIS A 75 0.58 -2.92 4.57
N LEU A 76 0.13 -2.48 3.39
CA LEU A 76 0.29 -1.09 2.94
C LEU A 76 -0.15 -0.09 4.01
N PHE A 77 -1.34 -0.27 4.59
CA PHE A 77 -1.95 0.67 5.53
C PHE A 77 -1.79 0.27 7.00
N SER A 78 -0.75 -0.48 7.33
CA SER A 78 -0.40 -0.81 8.71
C SER A 78 -0.14 0.44 9.58
N ASN A 79 0.19 1.59 8.96
CA ASN A 79 0.24 2.90 9.64
C ASN A 79 -1.11 3.36 10.24
N GLU A 80 -2.22 2.76 9.82
CA GLU A 80 -3.57 3.01 10.34
C GLU A 80 -4.06 1.89 11.28
N ALA A 81 -3.25 0.85 11.42
CA ALA A 81 -3.47 -0.26 12.34
C ALA A 81 -3.08 0.12 13.76
N PHE A 82 -3.42 -0.74 14.72
CA PHE A 82 -2.91 -0.65 16.10
C PHE A 82 -3.15 0.71 16.79
N GLY A 83 -4.24 1.39 16.46
CA GLY A 83 -4.57 2.71 17.03
C GLY A 83 -3.93 3.90 16.31
N GLY A 84 -3.26 3.68 15.17
CA GLY A 84 -2.81 4.70 14.21
C GLY A 84 -1.49 5.40 14.52
N ARG A 85 -0.78 4.95 15.56
CA ARG A 85 0.45 5.60 16.06
C ARG A 85 1.60 4.63 16.29
N LEU A 86 1.42 3.34 16.00
CA LEU A 86 2.48 2.33 16.17
C LEU A 86 3.43 2.29 14.97
N ILE A 87 2.90 2.46 13.76
CA ILE A 87 3.67 2.47 12.51
C ILE A 87 3.60 3.88 11.91
N CYS A 88 4.76 4.52 11.79
CA CYS A 88 4.90 5.93 11.46
C CYS A 88 5.06 6.14 9.95
N GLY A 89 4.53 7.26 9.46
CA GLY A 89 4.48 7.59 8.03
C GLY A 89 3.18 7.17 7.36
N LYS A 90 3.13 7.33 6.03
CA LYS A 90 1.94 7.11 5.20
C LYS A 90 2.32 6.46 3.87
N VAL A 91 1.43 5.65 3.32
CA VAL A 91 1.59 5.05 1.98
C VAL A 91 1.68 6.10 0.88
N PHE A 92 0.94 7.21 1.01
CA PHE A 92 0.95 8.30 0.05
C PHE A 92 0.56 9.63 0.69
N SER A 93 0.90 10.74 0.02
CA SER A 93 0.44 12.08 0.34
C SER A 93 0.37 12.91 -0.94
N GLU A 94 -0.68 13.73 -1.08
CA GLU A 94 -0.76 14.72 -2.17
C GLU A 94 0.37 15.77 -2.08
N ALA A 95 0.89 16.01 -0.87
CA ALA A 95 2.04 16.89 -0.64
C ALA A 95 3.40 16.21 -0.89
N GLY A 96 3.40 14.92 -1.25
CA GLY A 96 4.59 14.15 -1.58
C GLY A 96 5.33 13.56 -0.39
N VAL A 97 6.51 13.00 -0.68
CA VAL A 97 7.28 12.15 0.25
C VAL A 97 7.64 12.85 1.57
N ALA A 98 7.93 14.15 1.54
CA ALA A 98 8.30 14.91 2.72
C ALA A 98 7.15 15.01 3.73
N ASP A 99 5.89 14.94 3.27
CA ASP A 99 4.75 14.84 4.16
C ASP A 99 4.43 13.40 4.56
N ALA A 100 4.57 12.45 3.63
CA ALA A 100 4.21 11.06 3.86
C ALA A 100 5.17 10.35 4.81
N LEU A 101 6.48 10.55 4.66
CA LEU A 101 7.51 9.80 5.38
C LEU A 101 8.13 10.67 6.50
N LYS A 102 7.26 10.98 7.46
CA LYS A 102 7.60 11.57 8.76
C LYS A 102 7.47 10.51 9.85
N ASP A 103 8.34 10.61 10.84
CA ASP A 103 8.26 9.77 12.01
C ASP A 103 7.12 10.23 12.93
N CYS A 104 6.71 9.38 13.88
CA CYS A 104 5.74 9.72 14.88
C CYS A 104 6.30 10.82 15.81
N PRO A 105 5.48 11.79 16.25
CA PRO A 105 5.92 12.84 17.17
C PRO A 105 6.61 12.31 18.42
N GLU A 106 6.16 11.16 18.90
CA GLU A 106 6.64 10.51 20.11
C GLU A 106 8.06 9.95 19.95
N HIS A 107 8.50 9.61 18.73
CA HIS A 107 9.85 9.12 18.48
C HIS A 107 10.91 10.23 18.55
N TYR A 108 10.53 11.50 18.51
CA TYR A 108 11.50 12.58 18.60
C TYR A 108 12.02 12.76 20.05
N PRO A 109 13.33 13.08 20.21
CA PRO A 109 14.30 13.41 19.16
C PRO A 109 15.18 12.25 18.66
N ASP A 110 15.13 11.07 19.29
CA ASP A 110 16.17 10.02 19.12
C ASP A 110 15.62 8.59 19.04
N GLY A 111 14.34 8.42 18.75
CA GLY A 111 13.69 7.13 18.57
C GLY A 111 13.32 6.40 19.85
N SER A 112 13.74 6.88 21.02
CA SER A 112 13.65 6.16 22.30
C SER A 112 12.24 5.73 22.75
N LEU A 113 11.17 6.32 22.19
CA LEU A 113 9.79 5.92 22.46
C LEU A 113 9.16 5.06 21.36
N ALA A 114 9.94 4.56 20.40
CA ALA A 114 9.55 3.49 19.49
C ALA A 114 9.53 2.15 20.22
N LEU A 115 8.63 2.03 21.21
CA LEU A 115 8.61 0.92 22.17
C LEU A 115 8.48 -0.44 21.49
N PHE A 116 7.76 -0.50 20.36
CA PHE A 116 7.57 -1.74 19.62
C PHE A 116 8.84 -2.17 18.88
N ASP A 117 9.60 -1.22 18.32
CA ASP A 117 10.92 -1.50 17.74
C ASP A 117 11.90 -1.98 18.82
N TYR A 118 11.92 -1.34 20.00
CA TYR A 118 12.75 -1.80 21.12
C TYR A 118 12.45 -3.25 21.54
N ILE A 119 11.17 -3.64 21.61
CA ILE A 119 10.76 -5.00 21.98
C ILE A 119 11.14 -6.03 20.90
N THR A 120 11.08 -5.64 19.62
CA THR A 120 11.23 -6.56 18.49
C THR A 120 12.69 -6.67 18.01
N HIS A 121 13.47 -5.60 18.10
CA HIS A 121 14.86 -5.50 17.65
C HIS A 121 15.88 -5.63 18.78
N GLY A 122 15.51 -5.27 20.02
CA GLY A 122 16.46 -5.06 21.09
C GLY A 122 17.34 -3.81 20.86
N GLY A 123 18.54 -3.80 21.45
CA GLY A 123 19.45 -2.64 21.38
C GLY A 123 19.14 -1.56 22.43
N ASP A 124 19.55 -0.32 22.17
CA ASP A 124 19.28 0.83 23.04
C ASP A 124 17.93 1.51 22.73
N GLY A 125 17.19 1.00 21.73
CA GLY A 125 15.88 1.47 21.32
C GLY A 125 15.92 2.84 20.63
N LYS A 126 17.07 3.26 20.12
CA LYS A 126 17.24 4.58 19.49
C LYS A 126 17.39 4.48 17.98
N HIS A 127 16.89 5.49 17.27
CA HIS A 127 17.09 5.70 15.84
C HIS A 127 16.97 7.20 15.52
N ASP A 128 17.54 7.63 14.39
CA ASP A 128 17.32 8.97 13.86
C ASP A 128 15.89 9.09 13.31
N PRO A 129 15.00 9.90 13.92
CA PRO A 129 13.62 10.06 13.46
C PRO A 129 13.52 10.88 12.16
N THR A 130 14.64 11.31 11.58
CA THR A 130 14.66 12.04 10.31
C THR A 130 14.44 11.08 9.13
N GLY A 131 13.20 11.06 8.62
CA GLY A 131 12.84 10.39 7.37
C GLY A 131 13.40 11.10 6.13
N TRP A 132 12.52 11.51 5.21
CA TRP A 132 12.96 12.21 3.99
C TRP A 132 13.70 13.53 4.31
N PRO A 133 14.78 13.88 3.57
CA PRO A 133 15.37 13.18 2.44
C PRO A 133 16.52 12.23 2.79
N THR A 134 16.94 12.19 4.06
CA THR A 134 18.19 11.53 4.45
C THR A 134 18.01 10.04 4.71
N PHE A 135 16.87 9.62 5.27
CA PHE A 135 16.57 8.23 5.63
C PHE A 135 17.74 7.53 6.30
N LYS A 136 18.29 8.15 7.33
CA LYS A 136 19.56 7.69 7.91
C LYS A 136 19.39 6.29 8.52
N ASP A 137 18.33 6.11 9.30
CA ASP A 137 18.06 4.86 10.03
C ASP A 137 16.73 4.20 9.62
N TRP A 138 15.78 4.92 9.02
CA TRP A 138 14.52 4.34 8.51
C TRP A 138 14.12 4.96 7.17
N PRO A 139 13.37 4.26 6.30
CA PRO A 139 12.87 2.88 6.46
C PRO A 139 14.00 1.84 6.46
N ALA A 140 13.89 0.85 7.33
CA ALA A 140 14.81 -0.29 7.42
C ALA A 140 14.03 -1.60 7.25
N TYR A 141 14.70 -2.65 6.76
CA TYR A 141 14.06 -3.94 6.45
C TYR A 141 13.61 -4.68 7.71
N ASP A 142 14.22 -4.36 8.84
CA ASP A 142 13.95 -4.93 10.14
C ASP A 142 12.93 -4.07 10.91
N SER A 143 12.95 -2.73 10.79
CA SER A 143 12.06 -1.84 11.56
C SER A 143 10.57 -2.21 11.44
N MET A 144 9.88 -2.28 12.58
CA MET A 144 8.47 -2.61 12.72
C MET A 144 7.60 -1.40 13.12
N THR A 145 8.19 -0.21 13.27
CA THR A 145 7.46 1.04 13.60
C THR A 145 7.46 2.07 12.49
N HIS A 146 7.93 1.76 11.28
CA HIS A 146 7.97 2.71 10.18
C HIS A 146 7.36 2.16 8.89
N GLN A 147 6.77 3.05 8.09
CA GLN A 147 6.20 2.74 6.79
C GLN A 147 7.29 2.25 5.81
N ALA A 148 7.11 1.04 5.28
CA ALA A 148 7.99 0.37 4.32
C ALA A 148 7.39 0.25 2.91
N ASP A 149 6.15 0.71 2.71
CA ASP A 149 5.36 0.53 1.49
C ASP A 149 4.86 1.86 0.89
N TYR A 150 5.72 2.89 0.87
CA TYR A 150 5.41 4.13 0.15
C TYR A 150 5.08 3.82 -1.32
N TYR A 151 4.05 4.48 -1.87
CA TYR A 151 3.49 4.11 -3.18
C TYR A 151 4.53 4.09 -4.32
N ALA A 152 5.55 4.96 -4.27
CA ALA A 152 6.60 5.01 -5.28
C ALA A 152 7.53 3.78 -5.22
N TRP A 153 7.65 3.13 -4.06
CA TRP A 153 8.37 1.87 -3.89
C TRP A 153 7.54 0.68 -4.40
N VAL A 154 6.22 0.69 -4.16
CA VAL A 154 5.29 -0.27 -4.78
C VAL A 154 5.30 -0.14 -6.31
N GLU A 155 5.32 1.10 -6.82
CA GLU A 155 5.46 1.37 -8.26
C GLU A 155 6.77 0.81 -8.82
N ARG A 156 7.88 0.95 -8.07
CA ARG A 156 9.18 0.37 -8.44
C ARG A 156 9.09 -1.15 -8.54
N ALA A 157 8.46 -1.83 -7.58
CA ALA A 157 8.31 -3.27 -7.57
C ALA A 157 7.40 -3.76 -8.73
N TRP A 158 6.29 -3.08 -8.99
CA TRP A 158 5.44 -3.31 -10.17
C TRP A 158 6.23 -3.17 -11.48
N ARG A 159 6.98 -2.08 -11.63
CA ARG A 159 7.84 -1.88 -12.81
C ARG A 159 8.95 -2.93 -12.92
N GLY A 160 9.41 -3.47 -11.79
CA GLY A 160 10.38 -4.57 -11.70
C GLY A 160 9.83 -5.97 -12.02
N GLY A 161 8.51 -6.13 -12.17
CA GLY A 161 7.89 -7.41 -12.55
C GLY A 161 6.84 -7.97 -11.58
N GLN A 162 6.52 -7.26 -10.50
CA GLN A 162 5.44 -7.65 -9.60
C GLN A 162 4.09 -7.54 -10.33
N ARG A 163 3.26 -8.57 -10.24
CA ARG A 163 1.96 -8.61 -10.92
C ARG A 163 0.79 -8.87 -9.99
N VAL A 164 1.04 -9.47 -8.84
CA VAL A 164 0.06 -9.60 -7.77
C VAL A 164 0.66 -9.03 -6.48
N LEU A 165 -0.15 -8.27 -5.76
CA LEU A 165 0.09 -7.81 -4.39
C LEU A 165 -1.11 -8.25 -3.56
N VAL A 166 -0.90 -9.08 -2.55
CA VAL A 166 -1.90 -9.31 -1.50
C VAL A 166 -1.65 -8.26 -0.42
N ASN A 167 -2.62 -7.38 -0.22
CA ASN A 167 -2.60 -6.35 0.81
C ASN A 167 -3.52 -6.81 1.95
N ASP A 168 -2.92 -7.37 2.99
CA ASP A 168 -3.59 -7.83 4.19
C ASP A 168 -3.87 -6.65 5.10
N LEU A 169 -5.16 -6.36 5.27
CA LEU A 169 -5.64 -5.34 6.20
C LEU A 169 -5.37 -5.86 7.62
N VAL A 170 -4.47 -5.21 8.34
CA VAL A 170 -3.86 -5.76 9.56
C VAL A 170 -4.21 -4.94 10.78
N THR A 171 -4.50 -5.58 11.91
CA THR A 171 -4.55 -4.89 13.21
C THR A 171 -4.62 -5.92 14.32
N ASN A 172 -4.39 -5.47 15.56
CA ASN A 172 -4.58 -6.26 16.75
C ASN A 172 -5.12 -5.38 17.89
N GLY A 173 -6.31 -5.70 18.38
CA GLY A 173 -7.04 -4.89 19.34
C GLY A 173 -6.35 -4.81 20.71
N MET A 174 -5.71 -5.89 21.15
CA MET A 174 -5.06 -5.92 22.46
C MET A 174 -3.66 -5.28 22.43
N ILE A 175 -2.87 -5.44 21.36
CA ILE A 175 -1.64 -4.65 21.13
C ILE A 175 -1.98 -3.15 21.12
N CYS A 176 -3.02 -2.75 20.38
CA CYS A 176 -3.52 -1.38 20.38
C CYS A 176 -3.93 -0.89 21.79
N SER A 177 -4.58 -1.76 22.57
CA SER A 177 -5.10 -1.41 23.89
C SER A 177 -3.98 -1.09 24.88
N ILE A 178 -2.86 -1.84 24.84
CA ILE A 178 -1.71 -1.62 25.73
C ILE A 178 -0.72 -0.58 25.20
N TYR A 179 -0.69 -0.35 23.89
CA TYR A 179 0.21 0.64 23.32
C TYR A 179 -0.22 2.05 23.79
N PRO A 180 0.71 2.86 24.35
CA PRO A 180 0.36 4.09 25.05
C PRO A 180 -0.05 5.22 24.11
N PHE A 181 0.39 5.19 22.85
CA PHE A 181 0.12 6.24 21.87
C PHE A 181 -0.92 5.76 20.88
N LYS A 182 -2.04 6.48 20.77
CA LYS A 182 -3.11 6.16 19.82
C LYS A 182 -4.03 7.35 19.65
N ASP A 183 -4.64 7.45 18.48
CA ASP A 183 -5.65 8.45 18.14
C ASP A 183 -6.83 7.85 17.34
N ARG A 184 -6.83 6.53 17.16
CA ARG A 184 -7.89 5.75 16.53
C ARG A 184 -8.40 4.65 17.45
N SER A 185 -9.53 4.06 17.06
CA SER A 185 -10.14 2.95 17.77
C SER A 185 -9.24 1.71 17.77
N CYS A 186 -9.27 0.95 18.87
CA CYS A 186 -8.71 -0.40 18.95
C CYS A 186 -9.68 -1.49 18.50
N ASP A 187 -10.91 -1.13 18.09
CA ASP A 187 -11.82 -2.07 17.43
C ASP A 187 -11.23 -2.49 16.08
N GLU A 188 -11.00 -3.80 15.92
CA GLU A 188 -10.27 -4.33 14.77
C GLU A 188 -11.03 -4.05 13.46
N MET A 189 -12.34 -4.31 13.44
CA MET A 189 -13.16 -4.09 12.24
C MET A 189 -13.23 -2.62 11.83
N THR A 190 -13.16 -1.68 12.76
CA THR A 190 -13.04 -0.24 12.45
C THR A 190 -11.75 0.06 11.70
N SER A 191 -10.62 -0.49 12.14
CA SER A 191 -9.34 -0.32 11.44
C SER A 191 -9.34 -1.02 10.07
N ILE A 192 -9.88 -2.25 9.98
CA ILE A 192 -10.01 -2.98 8.70
C ILE A 192 -10.81 -2.18 7.67
N ARG A 193 -11.96 -1.60 8.07
CA ARG A 193 -12.76 -0.74 7.18
C ARG A 193 -12.00 0.49 6.71
N LEU A 194 -11.20 1.10 7.59
CA LEU A 194 -10.38 2.26 7.25
C LEU A 194 -9.30 1.89 6.23
N GLN A 195 -8.56 0.83 6.48
CA GLN A 195 -7.50 0.37 5.57
C GLN A 195 -8.06 -0.06 4.21
N ALA A 196 -9.23 -0.73 4.18
CA ALA A 196 -9.91 -1.05 2.93
C ALA A 196 -10.21 0.21 2.12
N ARG A 197 -10.85 1.22 2.76
CA ARG A 197 -11.13 2.53 2.13
C ARG A 197 -9.86 3.17 1.60
N MET A 198 -8.80 3.22 2.41
CA MET A 198 -7.54 3.86 2.02
C MET A 198 -6.84 3.13 0.87
N THR A 199 -7.06 1.82 0.71
CA THR A 199 -6.57 1.09 -0.47
C THR A 199 -7.28 1.54 -1.74
N TYR A 200 -8.59 1.80 -1.69
CA TYR A 200 -9.32 2.44 -2.80
C TYR A 200 -8.88 3.89 -3.02
N ASP A 201 -8.58 4.64 -1.95
CA ASP A 201 -8.07 6.01 -2.06
C ASP A 201 -6.68 6.05 -2.72
N LEU A 202 -5.80 5.07 -2.41
CA LEU A 202 -4.52 4.91 -3.12
C LEU A 202 -4.73 4.60 -4.59
N GLN A 203 -5.68 3.74 -4.94
CA GLN A 203 -6.03 3.50 -6.34
C GLN A 203 -6.44 4.80 -7.04
N ALA A 204 -7.26 5.63 -6.39
CA ALA A 204 -7.69 6.93 -6.92
C ALA A 204 -6.55 7.94 -7.02
N PHE A 205 -5.65 7.97 -6.03
CA PHE A 205 -4.43 8.79 -6.04
C PHE A 205 -3.51 8.41 -7.21
N VAL A 206 -3.28 7.10 -7.41
CA VAL A 206 -2.52 6.59 -8.57
C VAL A 206 -3.23 6.92 -9.87
N ASP A 207 -4.55 6.78 -9.95
CA ASP A 207 -5.32 7.19 -11.14
C ASP A 207 -5.15 8.67 -11.48
N LYS A 208 -5.23 9.56 -10.48
CA LYS A 208 -5.04 11.01 -10.65
C LYS A 208 -3.68 11.34 -11.27
N MET A 209 -2.61 10.69 -10.80
CA MET A 209 -1.26 10.87 -11.35
C MET A 209 -1.11 10.41 -12.81
N TYR A 210 -2.02 9.56 -13.29
CA TYR A 210 -1.98 8.94 -14.61
C TYR A 210 -3.09 9.44 -15.55
N GLY A 211 -3.73 10.57 -15.21
CA GLY A 211 -4.73 11.21 -16.08
C GLY A 211 -6.18 10.83 -15.77
N GLY A 212 -6.46 10.27 -14.59
CA GLY A 212 -7.80 10.07 -14.05
C GLY A 212 -8.21 8.61 -13.87
N THR A 213 -9.47 8.40 -13.51
CA THR A 213 -10.02 7.10 -13.11
C THR A 213 -9.71 5.98 -14.10
N GLY A 214 -9.17 4.86 -13.60
CA GLY A 214 -8.82 3.68 -14.37
C GLY A 214 -7.52 3.78 -15.18
N LYS A 215 -6.85 4.94 -15.20
CA LYS A 215 -5.63 5.15 -16.00
C LYS A 215 -4.35 4.71 -15.28
N GLY A 216 -4.39 4.61 -13.95
CA GLY A 216 -3.29 4.16 -13.13
C GLY A 216 -3.01 2.66 -13.21
N TRP A 217 -1.86 2.28 -12.67
CA TRP A 217 -1.35 0.89 -12.68
C TRP A 217 -1.82 0.03 -11.50
N PHE A 218 -2.23 0.61 -10.38
CA PHE A 218 -2.63 -0.12 -9.17
C PHE A 218 -4.10 -0.49 -9.24
N ARG A 219 -4.51 -1.75 -9.43
CA ARG A 219 -5.94 -2.14 -9.54
C ARG A 219 -6.34 -3.15 -8.47
N ILE A 220 -7.35 -2.80 -7.68
CA ILE A 220 -7.99 -3.75 -6.75
C ILE A 220 -8.82 -4.74 -7.55
N VAL A 221 -8.65 -6.03 -7.28
CA VAL A 221 -9.33 -7.13 -7.97
C VAL A 221 -10.00 -8.06 -6.97
N THR A 222 -11.09 -8.69 -7.43
CA THR A 222 -11.97 -9.51 -6.58
C THR A 222 -12.09 -10.96 -7.05
N ASP A 223 -11.44 -11.32 -8.15
CA ASP A 223 -11.34 -12.70 -8.62
C ASP A 223 -10.11 -12.90 -9.51
N SER A 224 -9.80 -14.17 -9.78
CA SER A 224 -8.61 -14.54 -10.55
C SER A 224 -8.70 -14.23 -12.05
N ALA A 225 -9.90 -14.09 -12.62
CA ALA A 225 -10.07 -13.71 -14.02
C ALA A 225 -9.79 -12.21 -14.21
N GLN A 226 -10.33 -11.37 -13.32
CA GLN A 226 -10.05 -9.95 -13.25
C GLN A 226 -8.56 -9.69 -13.00
N ALA A 227 -7.91 -10.44 -12.09
CA ALA A 227 -6.48 -10.36 -11.87
C ALA A 227 -5.69 -10.59 -13.17
N ARG A 228 -6.00 -11.64 -13.93
CA ARG A 228 -5.35 -11.92 -15.22
C ARG A 228 -5.58 -10.82 -16.25
N GLN A 229 -6.79 -10.25 -16.32
CA GLN A 229 -7.10 -9.13 -17.23
C GLN A 229 -6.29 -7.88 -16.90
N VAL A 230 -6.18 -7.53 -15.61
CA VAL A 230 -5.38 -6.41 -15.12
C VAL A 230 -3.90 -6.62 -15.46
N ILE A 231 -3.38 -7.81 -15.19
CA ILE A 231 -1.98 -8.15 -15.47
C ILE A 231 -1.69 -8.10 -16.98
N GLN A 232 -2.62 -8.58 -17.82
CA GLN A 232 -2.49 -8.49 -19.27
C GLN A 232 -2.44 -7.04 -19.76
N GLN A 233 -3.09 -6.10 -19.06
CA GLN A 233 -2.97 -4.66 -19.32
C GLN A 233 -1.63 -4.05 -18.82
N GLY A 234 -0.75 -4.87 -18.24
CA GLY A 234 0.51 -4.48 -17.63
C GLY A 234 0.37 -3.80 -16.28
N LYS A 235 -0.79 -3.91 -15.63
CA LYS A 235 -1.10 -3.29 -14.35
C LYS A 235 -0.85 -4.26 -13.18
N LEU A 236 -0.74 -3.73 -11.97
CA LEU A 236 -0.66 -4.51 -10.73
C LEU A 236 -2.07 -4.93 -10.31
N ALA A 237 -2.28 -6.24 -10.12
CA ALA A 237 -3.47 -6.78 -9.50
C ALA A 237 -3.30 -6.80 -7.97
N VAL A 238 -4.17 -6.13 -7.25
CA VAL A 238 -4.13 -5.98 -5.80
C VAL A 238 -5.30 -6.73 -5.20
N VAL A 239 -5.01 -7.73 -4.38
CA VAL A 239 -6.01 -8.53 -3.68
C VAL A 239 -6.10 -8.04 -2.25
N LEU A 240 -7.30 -7.74 -1.76
CA LEU A 240 -7.48 -7.43 -0.35
C LEU A 240 -7.55 -8.72 0.47
N GLY A 241 -6.68 -8.81 1.46
CA GLY A 241 -6.70 -9.83 2.50
C GLY A 241 -7.03 -9.23 3.87
N VAL A 242 -7.19 -10.05 4.90
CA VAL A 242 -7.39 -9.61 6.29
C VAL A 242 -6.53 -10.46 7.20
N GLU A 243 -5.78 -9.79 8.09
CA GLU A 243 -4.94 -10.42 9.10
C GLU A 243 -5.19 -9.77 10.46
N THR A 244 -6.04 -10.39 11.27
CA THR A 244 -6.41 -9.82 12.56
C THR A 244 -6.72 -10.92 13.57
N SER A 245 -6.67 -10.60 14.86
CA SER A 245 -6.72 -11.63 15.91
C SER A 245 -8.14 -11.93 16.37
N GLU A 246 -9.05 -10.97 16.30
CA GLU A 246 -10.43 -11.06 16.78
C GLU A 246 -11.41 -10.61 15.68
N PRO A 247 -11.39 -11.23 14.48
CA PRO A 247 -12.24 -10.81 13.38
C PRO A 247 -13.71 -10.85 13.79
N PHE A 248 -14.47 -9.85 13.36
CA PHE A 248 -15.90 -9.71 13.68
C PHE A 248 -16.19 -9.49 15.19
N GLY A 249 -15.16 -9.19 15.99
CA GLY A 249 -15.25 -9.18 17.45
C GLY A 249 -15.26 -10.59 18.04
N CYS A 250 -14.95 -11.62 17.25
CA CYS A 250 -15.03 -13.03 17.65
C CYS A 250 -13.82 -13.50 18.45
N LYS A 251 -13.59 -12.83 19.58
CA LYS A 251 -12.59 -13.24 20.57
C LYS A 251 -13.08 -14.38 21.44
N GLN A 252 -12.18 -14.89 22.27
CA GLN A 252 -12.51 -15.82 23.35
C GLN A 252 -12.14 -15.25 24.71
N ILE A 253 -12.88 -15.64 25.76
CA ILE A 253 -12.52 -15.39 27.16
C ILE A 253 -12.68 -16.71 27.91
N LEU A 254 -11.60 -17.19 28.53
CA LEU A 254 -11.56 -18.47 29.25
C LEU A 254 -12.09 -19.64 28.41
N ASP A 255 -11.62 -19.76 27.16
CA ASP A 255 -12.06 -20.74 26.17
C ASP A 255 -13.56 -20.61 25.76
N ILE A 256 -14.24 -19.51 26.10
CA ILE A 256 -15.62 -19.22 25.70
C ILE A 256 -15.64 -18.19 24.58
N GLY A 257 -16.12 -18.59 23.41
CA GLY A 257 -16.30 -17.68 22.27
C GLY A 257 -17.29 -16.56 22.56
N GLN A 258 -16.94 -15.34 22.17
CA GLN A 258 -17.73 -14.13 22.40
C GLN A 258 -18.53 -13.69 21.17
N CYS A 259 -18.74 -14.59 20.22
CA CYS A 259 -19.55 -14.34 19.03
C CYS A 259 -20.50 -15.50 18.72
N SER A 260 -21.55 -15.20 17.97
CA SER A 260 -22.44 -16.20 17.41
C SER A 260 -22.07 -16.52 15.95
N LYS A 261 -22.61 -17.62 15.43
CA LYS A 261 -22.51 -17.92 14.00
C LYS A 261 -23.07 -16.79 13.12
N ALA A 262 -24.14 -16.13 13.56
CA ALA A 262 -24.74 -15.03 12.81
C ALA A 262 -23.82 -13.81 12.73
N ASP A 263 -23.00 -13.57 13.76
CA ASP A 263 -22.00 -12.49 13.75
C ASP A 263 -20.88 -12.80 12.75
N ILE A 264 -20.44 -14.06 12.71
CA ILE A 264 -19.45 -14.53 11.73
C ILE A 264 -19.99 -14.39 10.30
N ASP A 265 -21.20 -14.90 10.03
CA ASP A 265 -21.82 -14.84 8.70
C ASP A 265 -21.93 -13.38 8.23
N LYS A 266 -22.42 -12.47 9.09
CA LYS A 266 -22.50 -11.03 8.81
C LYS A 266 -21.13 -10.41 8.54
N GLY A 267 -20.13 -10.81 9.32
CA GLY A 267 -18.76 -10.31 9.19
C GLY A 267 -18.10 -10.74 7.88
N LEU A 268 -18.29 -12.01 7.48
CA LEU A 268 -17.83 -12.52 6.19
C LEU A 268 -18.49 -11.80 5.02
N ASP A 269 -19.81 -11.58 5.09
CA ASP A 269 -20.55 -10.80 4.08
C ASP A 269 -20.01 -9.36 3.97
N GLU A 270 -19.72 -8.72 5.11
CA GLU A 270 -19.14 -7.39 5.14
C GLU A 270 -17.76 -7.36 4.47
N LEU A 271 -16.83 -8.25 4.86
CA LEU A 271 -15.50 -8.31 4.27
C LEU A 271 -15.56 -8.60 2.77
N TYR A 272 -16.42 -9.53 2.35
CA TYR A 272 -16.63 -9.83 0.94
C TYR A 272 -17.14 -8.60 0.18
N GLY A 273 -18.05 -7.82 0.78
CA GLY A 273 -18.58 -6.57 0.26
C GLY A 273 -17.55 -5.44 0.15
N LEU A 274 -16.54 -5.42 1.02
CA LEU A 274 -15.38 -4.51 0.91
C LEU A 274 -14.41 -4.92 -0.21
N GLY A 275 -14.55 -6.13 -0.75
CA GLY A 275 -13.68 -6.69 -1.79
C GLY A 275 -12.60 -7.64 -1.28
N VAL A 276 -12.63 -8.01 0.01
CA VAL A 276 -11.69 -8.98 0.59
C VAL A 276 -11.89 -10.36 -0.02
N ARG A 277 -10.79 -11.05 -0.36
CA ARG A 277 -10.78 -12.39 -0.98
C ARG A 277 -9.79 -13.37 -0.36
N SER A 278 -9.02 -12.93 0.63
CA SER A 278 -8.17 -13.77 1.48
C SER A 278 -8.37 -13.38 2.95
N MET A 279 -8.18 -14.30 3.87
CA MET A 279 -8.29 -14.02 5.30
C MET A 279 -7.52 -15.03 6.14
N PHE A 280 -6.74 -14.53 7.08
CA PHE A 280 -6.23 -15.30 8.22
C PHE A 280 -7.31 -15.35 9.30
N LEU A 281 -7.71 -16.56 9.70
CA LEU A 281 -8.79 -16.76 10.68
C LEU A 281 -8.36 -16.42 12.12
N CYS A 282 -7.07 -16.52 12.41
CA CYS A 282 -6.42 -16.08 13.64
C CYS A 282 -5.04 -15.53 13.29
N HIS A 283 -4.51 -14.69 14.18
CA HIS A 283 -3.18 -14.13 14.01
C HIS A 283 -2.34 -14.26 15.29
N LYS A 284 -2.02 -13.19 16.01
CA LYS A 284 -1.13 -13.25 17.19
C LYS A 284 -1.80 -13.82 18.45
N PHE A 285 -3.14 -13.79 18.53
CA PHE A 285 -3.90 -14.29 19.68
C PHE A 285 -4.90 -15.36 19.28
N ASP A 286 -5.10 -16.31 20.18
CA ASP A 286 -6.15 -17.31 20.05
C ASP A 286 -7.50 -16.59 20.09
N ASN A 287 -8.43 -17.07 19.28
CA ASN A 287 -9.78 -16.55 19.23
C ASN A 287 -10.78 -17.71 19.25
N ALA A 288 -12.08 -17.44 19.08
CA ALA A 288 -13.07 -18.51 19.14
C ALA A 288 -13.01 -19.48 17.94
N LEU A 289 -12.20 -19.19 16.92
CA LEU A 289 -12.14 -19.89 15.65
C LEU A 289 -10.87 -20.73 15.50
N CYS A 290 -9.73 -20.29 16.04
CA CYS A 290 -8.50 -21.06 16.04
C CYS A 290 -7.50 -20.63 17.13
N GLY A 291 -6.53 -21.52 17.36
CA GLY A 291 -5.32 -21.25 18.13
C GLY A 291 -4.15 -20.87 17.22
N VAL A 292 -3.15 -20.19 17.77
CA VAL A 292 -2.07 -19.57 17.01
C VAL A 292 -0.75 -20.31 17.12
N ARG A 293 0.12 -20.11 16.11
CA ARG A 293 1.54 -20.44 16.22
C ARG A 293 2.23 -19.34 17.01
N PHE A 294 3.06 -19.72 17.98
CA PHE A 294 3.74 -18.76 18.85
C PHE A 294 4.95 -18.09 18.18
N ASP A 295 5.20 -16.85 18.58
CA ASP A 295 6.45 -16.13 18.26
C ASP A 295 7.58 -16.60 19.19
N GLU A 296 8.83 -16.45 18.75
CA GLU A 296 10.02 -16.81 19.51
C GLU A 296 10.48 -15.67 20.43
N GLY A 297 11.29 -16.02 21.44
CA GLY A 297 12.08 -15.08 22.22
C GLY A 297 11.28 -14.00 22.97
N GLY A 298 11.81 -12.78 22.98
CA GLY A 298 11.23 -11.65 23.71
C GLY A 298 9.85 -11.24 23.19
N LEU A 299 9.66 -11.25 21.87
CA LEU A 299 8.38 -10.98 21.24
C LEU A 299 7.34 -12.04 21.65
N GLY A 300 7.70 -13.33 21.57
CA GLY A 300 6.83 -14.42 22.03
C GLY A 300 6.36 -14.26 23.47
N THR A 301 7.26 -13.87 24.36
CA THR A 301 6.91 -13.61 25.77
C THR A 301 5.92 -12.45 25.90
N ALA A 302 6.18 -11.32 25.23
CA ALA A 302 5.30 -10.15 25.28
C ALA A 302 3.91 -10.46 24.69
N ILE A 303 3.87 -11.16 23.55
CA ILE A 303 2.61 -11.58 22.91
C ILE A 303 1.86 -12.57 23.81
N ASN A 304 2.52 -13.54 24.45
CA ASN A 304 1.82 -14.48 25.35
C ASN A 304 1.22 -13.79 26.60
N VAL A 305 1.84 -12.71 27.08
CA VAL A 305 1.21 -11.86 28.11
C VAL A 305 -0.02 -11.13 27.54
N GLY A 306 0.08 -10.59 26.32
CA GLY A 306 -1.06 -10.00 25.60
C GLY A 306 -2.21 -10.99 25.41
N GLN A 307 -1.89 -12.23 25.04
CA GLN A 307 -2.80 -13.37 24.91
C GLN A 307 -3.56 -13.59 26.23
N PHE A 308 -2.85 -13.67 27.37
CA PHE A 308 -3.48 -13.81 28.67
C PHE A 308 -4.38 -12.63 29.03
N LEU A 309 -3.95 -11.41 28.73
CA LEU A 309 -4.74 -10.21 29.00
C LEU A 309 -5.99 -10.12 28.12
N SER A 310 -5.96 -10.61 26.87
CA SER A 310 -7.15 -10.63 26.01
C SER A 310 -8.10 -11.79 26.33
N THR A 311 -7.54 -12.99 26.52
CA THR A 311 -8.31 -14.24 26.57
C THR A 311 -8.48 -14.83 27.97
N GLY A 312 -7.69 -14.39 28.95
CA GLY A 312 -7.62 -15.02 30.28
C GLY A 312 -6.84 -16.34 30.31
N THR A 313 -6.19 -16.73 29.21
CA THR A 313 -5.40 -17.97 29.11
C THR A 313 -4.05 -17.67 28.46
N PHE A 314 -2.99 -18.39 28.85
CA PHE A 314 -1.76 -18.43 28.05
C PHE A 314 -1.92 -19.42 26.91
N TRP A 315 -1.06 -19.33 25.90
CA TRP A 315 -1.02 -20.34 24.83
C TRP A 315 -0.88 -21.75 25.40
N LYS A 316 -1.73 -22.65 24.91
CA LYS A 316 -1.66 -24.09 25.19
C LYS A 316 -0.90 -24.74 24.06
N THR A 317 0.36 -25.07 24.30
CA THR A 317 1.25 -25.69 23.31
C THR A 317 1.47 -27.17 23.60
N GLU A 318 1.76 -27.93 22.57
CA GLU A 318 2.26 -29.30 22.68
C GLU A 318 3.55 -29.44 21.87
N THR A 319 4.44 -30.35 22.27
CA THR A 319 5.65 -30.60 21.50
C THR A 319 5.28 -31.17 20.13
N CYS A 320 5.63 -30.46 19.06
CA CYS A 320 5.59 -31.01 17.70
C CYS A 320 6.53 -32.23 17.59
N LYS A 321 5.94 -33.43 17.47
CA LYS A 321 6.65 -34.73 17.36
C LYS A 321 7.02 -35.10 15.91
N GLY A 322 6.60 -34.28 14.95
CA GLY A 322 6.91 -34.45 13.54
C GLY A 322 8.28 -33.88 13.16
N PRO A 323 8.64 -33.89 11.87
CA PRO A 323 9.86 -33.25 11.37
C PRO A 323 9.80 -31.71 11.42
N GLN A 324 8.62 -31.16 11.67
CA GLN A 324 8.44 -29.73 11.87
C GLN A 324 8.77 -29.38 13.32
N HIS A 325 9.50 -28.29 13.50
CA HIS A 325 9.77 -27.72 14.81
C HIS A 325 8.90 -26.49 14.99
N ASP A 326 8.30 -26.36 16.16
CA ASP A 326 7.73 -25.09 16.56
C ASP A 326 8.84 -24.05 16.76
N ASN A 327 8.44 -22.79 16.73
CA ASN A 327 9.27 -21.63 16.95
C ASN A 327 9.75 -21.60 18.44
N PRO A 328 10.97 -22.00 18.82
CA PRO A 328 11.38 -22.18 20.23
C PRO A 328 11.25 -20.97 21.17
#